data_AF-A0A523U4J7-F1
#
_entry.id   AF-A0A523U4J7-F1
#
_cell.length_a   1.000
_cell.length_b   1.000
_cell.length_c   1.000
_cell.angle_alpha   90.00
_cell.angle_beta   90.00
_cell.angle_gamma   90.00
#
_symmetry.space_group_name_H-M   'P 1'
#
loop_
_entity.id
_entity.type
_entity.pdbx_description
1 polymer ?
#
loop_
_entity_poly.entity_id
_entity_poly.type
_entity_poly.pdbx_seq_one_letter_code
_entity_poly.pdbx_strand_id
1 'polypeptide(L)'
;MPLQRPKLKKRERALLLFGKARRWVFHAFDRDYVRKSIDRRHGSCKRCGACCNLGFRCPLVRADDLNGTKCARFNIRTRNCSAFPIDEADLRDRDIVNAETPCGFSFNSKNGSTRDHLAKWLFNARVGKWFFNSPIGKWFISGNGKYKKK
;
A
#
# COMPACT_ATOMS: atom_id res chain seq x y z
N MET A 1 23.87 -6.86 8.46
CA MET A 1 24.27 -6.85 7.03
C MET A 1 23.66 -5.63 6.35
N PRO A 2 24.45 -4.79 5.66
CA PRO A 2 23.92 -3.65 4.91
C PRO A 2 23.05 -4.14 3.76
N LEU A 3 21.84 -3.60 3.67
CA LEU A 3 20.92 -3.95 2.59
C LEU A 3 21.49 -3.45 1.25
N GLN A 4 21.96 -4.39 0.42
CA GLN A 4 22.41 -4.10 -0.93
C GLN A 4 21.21 -3.66 -1.80
N ARG A 5 21.47 -2.91 -2.88
CA ARG A 5 20.40 -2.53 -3.80
C ARG A 5 19.81 -3.79 -4.45
N PRO A 6 18.50 -4.05 -4.33
CA PRO A 6 17.89 -5.24 -4.90
C PRO A 6 17.95 -5.20 -6.44
N LYS A 7 18.29 -6.33 -7.06
CA LYS A 7 18.23 -6.51 -8.52
C LYS A 7 16.78 -6.77 -8.94
N LEU A 8 16.00 -5.69 -9.09
CA LEU A 8 14.58 -5.77 -9.44
C LEU A 8 14.34 -5.84 -10.95
N LYS A 9 13.42 -6.71 -11.37
CA LYS A 9 12.84 -6.75 -12.73
C LYS A 9 12.04 -5.47 -13.01
N LYS A 10 11.85 -5.12 -14.29
CA LYS A 10 11.08 -3.92 -14.69
C LYS A 10 9.67 -3.90 -14.09
N ARG A 11 8.99 -5.05 -14.08
CA ARG A 11 7.64 -5.21 -13.51
C ARG A 11 7.62 -4.94 -12.01
N GLU A 12 8.57 -5.50 -11.26
CA GLU A 12 8.71 -5.27 -9.82
C GLU A 12 8.97 -3.80 -9.53
N ARG A 13 9.90 -3.16 -10.26
CA ARG A 13 10.14 -1.71 -10.13
C ARG A 13 8.87 -0.90 -10.34
N ALA A 14 8.09 -1.22 -11.37
CA ALA A 14 6.81 -0.55 -11.64
C ALA A 14 5.81 -0.75 -10.48
N LEU A 15 5.69 -1.96 -9.95
CA LEU A 15 4.85 -2.25 -8.78
C LEU A 15 5.27 -1.43 -7.56
N LEU A 16 6.58 -1.36 -7.25
CA LEU A 16 7.08 -0.60 -6.12
C LEU A 16 6.90 0.91 -6.28
N LEU A 17 7.07 1.42 -7.51
CA LEU A 17 6.78 2.82 -7.84
C LEU A 17 5.30 3.15 -7.69
N PHE A 18 4.42 2.25 -8.16
CA PHE A 18 2.97 2.39 -7.96
C PHE A 18 2.59 2.33 -6.48
N GLY A 19 3.19 1.43 -5.70
CA GLY A 19 3.03 1.37 -4.24
C GLY A 19 3.44 2.68 -3.57
N LYS A 20 4.50 3.34 -4.06
CA LYS A 20 4.92 4.65 -3.57
C LYS A 20 3.93 5.77 -3.91
N ALA A 21 3.38 5.78 -5.12
CA ALA A 21 2.33 6.71 -5.51
C ALA A 21 1.06 6.49 -4.68
N ARG A 22 0.65 5.23 -4.48
CA ARG A 22 -0.49 4.83 -3.65
C ARG A 22 -0.39 5.39 -2.22
N ARG A 23 0.77 5.26 -1.57
CA ARG A 23 0.99 5.83 -0.23
C ARG A 23 0.86 7.35 -0.20
N TRP A 24 1.38 8.01 -1.24
CA TRP A 24 1.29 9.47 -1.37
C TRP A 24 -0.17 9.93 -1.52
N VAL A 25 -0.95 9.22 -2.34
CA VAL A 25 -2.39 9.44 -2.50
C VAL A 25 -3.13 9.25 -1.18
N PHE A 26 -2.87 8.19 -0.41
CA PHE A 26 -3.51 8.02 0.91
C PHE A 26 -3.14 9.15 1.87
N HIS A 27 -1.91 9.64 1.85
CA HIS A 27 -1.51 10.78 2.66
C HIS A 27 -2.16 12.11 2.28
N ALA A 28 -2.52 12.28 1.02
CA ALA A 28 -3.18 13.48 0.51
C ALA A 28 -4.70 13.41 0.70
N PHE A 29 -5.32 12.26 0.42
CA PHE A 29 -6.78 12.16 0.28
C PHE A 29 -7.48 11.32 1.35
N ASP A 30 -6.82 10.36 2.01
CA ASP A 30 -7.47 9.44 2.97
C ASP A 30 -6.70 9.38 4.29
N ARG A 31 -6.74 10.50 5.01
CA ARG A 31 -6.07 10.68 6.30
C ARG A 31 -6.63 9.75 7.37
N ASP A 32 -7.94 9.52 7.35
CA ASP A 32 -8.62 8.67 8.32
C ASP A 32 -8.24 7.21 8.15
N TYR A 33 -8.07 6.74 6.90
CA TYR A 33 -7.51 5.42 6.69
C TYR A 33 -6.10 5.32 7.26
N VAL A 34 -5.22 6.25 6.93
CA VAL A 34 -3.83 6.22 7.42
C VAL A 34 -3.83 6.16 8.96
N ARG A 35 -4.67 6.94 9.63
CA ARG A 35 -4.81 6.93 11.08
C ARG A 35 -5.27 5.56 11.61
N LYS A 36 -6.41 5.05 11.10
CA LYS A 36 -6.94 3.73 11.47
C LYS A 36 -5.93 2.62 11.23
N SER A 37 -5.15 2.73 10.17
CA SER A 37 -4.17 1.72 9.84
C SER A 37 -2.93 1.78 10.73
N ILE A 38 -2.50 2.98 11.14
CA ILE A 38 -1.46 3.16 12.16
C ILE A 38 -1.93 2.62 13.51
N ASP A 39 -3.20 2.80 13.88
CA ASP A 39 -3.73 2.33 15.16
C ASP A 39 -3.74 0.80 15.28
N ARG A 40 -3.98 0.08 14.17
CA ARG A 40 -3.91 -1.39 14.10
C ARG A 40 -2.51 -1.95 13.82
N ARG A 41 -1.52 -1.07 13.62
CA ARG A 41 -0.14 -1.45 13.33
C ARG A 41 0.60 -1.68 14.64
N HIS A 42 1.26 -2.82 14.74
CA HIS A 42 2.05 -3.19 15.92
C HIS A 42 3.53 -3.26 15.58
N GLY A 43 4.36 -3.18 16.63
CA GLY A 43 5.82 -3.27 16.52
C GLY A 43 6.50 -1.95 16.22
N SER A 44 7.77 -2.01 15.80
CA SER A 44 8.63 -0.84 15.66
C SER A 44 9.59 -0.96 14.47
N CYS A 45 10.12 0.18 14.01
CA CYS A 45 11.06 0.19 12.89
C CYS A 45 12.40 -0.39 13.32
N LYS A 46 12.74 -1.59 12.80
CA LYS A 46 14.04 -2.24 12.99
C LYS A 46 15.18 -1.65 12.15
N ARG A 47 14.94 -0.53 11.45
CA ARG A 47 15.93 0.16 10.60
C ARG A 47 16.59 -0.76 9.56
N CYS A 48 15.84 -1.73 9.01
CA CYS A 48 16.37 -2.67 8.01
C CYS A 48 16.72 -2.00 6.67
N GLY A 49 16.16 -0.81 6.38
CA GLY A 49 16.41 -0.06 5.15
C GLY A 49 15.70 -0.57 3.90
N ALA A 50 14.87 -1.61 4.01
CA ALA A 50 14.11 -2.14 2.86
C ALA A 50 13.13 -1.09 2.32
N CYS A 51 12.42 -0.40 3.21
CA CYS A 51 11.49 0.65 2.82
C CYS A 51 12.17 1.89 2.21
N CYS A 52 13.45 2.11 2.50
CA CYS A 52 14.26 3.18 1.90
C CYS A 52 14.68 2.87 0.46
N ASN A 53 14.47 1.63 -0.02
CA ASN A 53 14.79 1.18 -1.38
C ASN A 53 13.54 0.80 -2.19
N LEU A 54 12.33 1.13 -1.71
CA LEU A 54 11.06 0.88 -2.39
C LEU A 54 10.93 1.73 -3.66
N GLY A 55 11.14 1.11 -4.82
CA GLY A 55 11.03 1.73 -6.16
C GLY A 55 12.24 2.59 -6.53
N PHE A 56 12.72 3.42 -5.60
CA PHE A 56 13.99 4.13 -5.72
C PHE A 56 14.73 4.17 -4.38
N ARG A 57 16.05 4.38 -4.44
CA ARG A 57 16.88 4.55 -3.25
C ARG A 57 16.72 5.96 -2.69
N CYS A 58 16.29 6.05 -1.43
CA CYS A 58 16.17 7.32 -0.71
C CYS A 58 17.54 8.04 -0.66
N PRO A 59 17.62 9.34 -0.93
CA PRO A 59 18.88 10.08 -0.85
C PRO A 59 19.42 10.17 0.60
N LEU A 60 18.54 10.01 1.60
CA LEU A 60 18.91 10.07 3.01
C LEU A 60 19.43 8.74 3.56
N VAL A 61 19.35 7.63 2.81
CA VAL A 61 19.91 6.34 3.26
C VAL A 61 21.39 6.26 2.88
N ARG A 62 22.23 6.10 3.89
CA ARG A 62 23.65 5.80 3.73
C ARG A 62 23.88 4.32 4.01
N ALA A 63 24.78 3.72 3.23
CA ALA A 63 25.38 2.46 3.64
C ALA A 63 26.27 2.80 4.84
N ASP A 64 26.11 2.05 5.93
CA ASP A 64 27.02 2.09 7.05
C ASP A 64 27.84 0.80 6.98
N ASP A 65 29.15 0.98 6.87
CA ASP A 65 30.11 -0.05 6.47
C ASP A 65 30.24 -1.15 7.54
N LEU A 66 29.80 -0.84 8.78
CA LEU A 66 29.95 -1.71 9.95
C LEU A 66 28.63 -2.23 10.54
N ASN A 67 27.48 -1.60 10.30
CA ASN A 67 26.26 -1.95 11.07
C ASN A 67 24.91 -1.85 10.33
N GLY A 68 24.91 -1.82 9.00
CA GLY A 68 23.68 -1.91 8.20
C GLY A 68 23.31 -0.64 7.44
N THR A 69 22.03 -0.45 7.14
CA THR A 69 21.54 0.76 6.43
C THR A 69 21.16 1.84 7.43
N LYS A 70 21.88 2.96 7.43
CA LYS A 70 21.62 4.07 8.35
C LYS A 70 20.86 5.20 7.63
N CYS A 71 19.70 5.56 8.17
CA CYS A 71 18.99 6.77 7.75
C CYS A 71 19.64 7.99 8.40
N ALA A 72 20.19 8.89 7.58
CA ALA A 72 20.92 10.09 8.02
C ALA A 72 20.05 11.03 8.87
N ARG A 73 18.73 11.01 8.68
CA ARG A 73 17.80 11.90 9.36
C ARG A 73 16.57 11.14 9.87
N PHE A 74 16.80 10.13 10.70
CA PHE A 74 15.73 9.28 11.24
C PHE A 74 14.73 10.03 12.13
N ASN A 75 15.17 11.09 12.81
CA ASN A 75 14.31 11.88 13.70
C ASN A 75 13.37 12.82 12.93
N ILE A 76 13.71 13.19 11.69
CA ILE A 76 12.89 14.08 10.85
C ILE A 76 12.38 13.27 9.65
N ARG A 77 11.57 12.24 9.95
CA ARG A 77 10.92 11.42 8.93
C ARG A 77 9.79 12.21 8.27
N THR A 78 9.76 12.18 6.94
CA THR A 78 8.59 12.67 6.20
C THR A 78 7.37 11.81 6.55
N ARG A 79 6.18 12.38 6.32
CA ARG A 79 4.90 11.73 6.63
C ARG A 79 4.76 10.34 6.00
N ASN A 80 5.29 10.16 4.80
CA ASN A 80 5.33 8.87 4.10
C ASN A 80 6.26 7.85 4.78
N CYS A 81 7.39 8.30 5.32
CA CYS A 81 8.33 7.43 6.02
C CYS A 81 7.89 7.07 7.45
N SER A 82 7.18 7.97 8.14
CA SER A 82 6.70 7.72 9.51
C SER A 82 5.44 6.85 9.55
N ALA A 83 4.58 6.98 8.54
CA ALA A 83 3.38 6.17 8.42
C ALA A 83 3.61 4.81 7.77
N PHE A 84 4.74 4.57 7.12
CA PHE A 84 5.07 3.26 6.55
C PHE A 84 5.31 2.21 7.65
N PRO A 85 4.79 0.98 7.52
CA PRO A 85 3.82 0.53 6.51
C PRO A 85 2.43 1.09 6.82
N ILE A 86 1.70 1.54 5.79
CA ILE A 86 0.30 1.93 5.92
C ILE A 86 -0.54 0.66 6.04
N ASP A 87 -0.35 -0.35 5.20
CA ASP A 87 -1.14 -1.59 5.20
C ASP A 87 -0.31 -2.84 4.85
N GLU A 88 -0.96 -4.01 4.77
CA GLU A 88 -0.30 -5.26 4.43
C GLU A 88 0.28 -5.25 3.01
N ALA A 89 -0.29 -4.47 2.09
CA ALA A 89 0.27 -4.29 0.75
C ALA A 89 1.64 -3.62 0.81
N ASP A 90 1.84 -2.68 1.75
CA ASP A 90 3.15 -2.08 1.98
C ASP A 90 4.19 -3.08 2.50
N LEU A 91 3.78 -4.05 3.32
CA LEU A 91 4.66 -5.12 3.76
C LEU A 91 5.06 -6.01 2.58
N ARG A 92 4.10 -6.39 1.72
CA ARG A 92 4.37 -7.17 0.50
C ARG A 92 5.35 -6.47 -0.45
N ASP A 93 5.14 -5.18 -0.70
CA ASP A 93 6.05 -4.38 -1.53
C ASP A 93 7.48 -4.39 -0.96
N ARG A 94 7.60 -4.34 0.37
CA ARG A 94 8.88 -4.34 1.06
C ARG A 94 9.54 -5.72 1.05
N ASP A 95 8.78 -6.80 1.05
CA ASP A 95 9.32 -8.16 1.00
C ASP A 95 9.87 -8.50 -0.40
N ILE A 96 9.37 -7.86 -1.46
CA ILE A 96 10.01 -7.91 -2.80
C ILE A 96 11.44 -7.34 -2.74
N VAL A 97 11.69 -6.34 -1.89
CA VAL A 97 13.02 -5.72 -1.74
C VAL A 97 13.93 -6.54 -0.83
N ASN A 98 13.39 -7.08 0.27
CA ASN A 98 14.14 -7.88 1.22
C ASN A 98 13.22 -8.88 1.95
N ALA A 99 13.16 -10.10 1.44
CA ALA A 99 12.39 -11.19 2.04
C ALA A 99 13.09 -11.82 3.26
N GLU A 100 14.42 -11.78 3.32
CA GLU A 100 15.23 -12.46 4.34
C GLU A 100 15.09 -11.82 5.72
N THR A 101 15.02 -10.49 5.78
CA THR A 101 14.92 -9.76 7.04
C THR A 101 13.48 -9.29 7.24
N PRO A 102 12.66 -9.88 8.12
CA PRO A 102 11.24 -9.52 8.28
C PRO A 102 11.04 -8.09 8.82
N CYS A 103 9.88 -7.50 8.55
CA CYS A 103 9.56 -6.16 9.04
C CYS A 103 9.39 -6.19 10.56
N GLY A 104 9.82 -5.14 11.23
CA GLY A 104 9.52 -4.97 12.65
C GLY A 104 8.07 -4.54 12.91
N PHE A 105 7.34 -4.17 11.86
CA PHE A 105 5.92 -3.87 11.92
C PHE A 105 5.08 -5.06 11.44
N SER A 106 3.94 -5.27 12.07
CA SER A 106 2.92 -6.26 11.69
C SER A 106 1.51 -5.70 11.87
N PHE A 107 0.53 -6.37 11.27
CA PHE A 107 -0.89 -6.03 11.40
C PHE A 107 -1.62 -7.23 12.01
N ASN A 108 -2.46 -6.98 13.02
CA ASN A 108 -3.30 -8.03 13.60
C ASN A 108 -4.50 -8.29 12.68
N SER A 109 -4.63 -9.53 12.23
CA SER A 109 -5.67 -10.00 11.29
C SER A 109 -7.06 -10.13 11.90
N LYS A 110 -7.32 -9.59 13.11
CA LYS A 110 -8.62 -9.72 13.79
C LYS A 110 -9.78 -9.00 13.10
N ASN A 111 -9.52 -8.27 12.02
CA ASN A 111 -10.51 -7.90 11.02
C ASN A 111 -9.90 -8.16 9.65
N GLY A 112 -10.14 -9.37 9.12
CA GLY A 112 -9.75 -9.72 7.76
C GLY A 112 -10.17 -8.64 6.77
N SER A 113 -9.20 -8.16 5.99
CA SER A 113 -9.28 -7.48 4.69
C SER A 113 -10.65 -6.91 4.24
N THR A 114 -11.34 -6.13 5.07
CA THR A 114 -12.58 -5.45 4.66
C THR A 114 -12.29 -4.34 3.65
N ARG A 115 -11.02 -3.92 3.54
CA ARG A 115 -10.57 -2.87 2.61
C ARG A 115 -10.28 -3.37 1.19
N ASP A 116 -9.94 -4.63 1.00
CA ASP A 116 -9.88 -5.22 -0.35
C ASP A 116 -11.29 -5.33 -0.95
N HIS A 117 -12.30 -5.54 -0.10
CA HIS A 117 -13.72 -5.50 -0.48
C HIS A 117 -14.26 -4.07 -0.66
N LEU A 118 -13.96 -3.12 0.23
CA LEU A 118 -14.45 -1.73 0.14
C LEU A 118 -13.77 -0.91 -0.96
N ALA A 119 -12.47 -1.09 -1.23
CA ALA A 119 -11.81 -0.42 -2.36
C ALA A 119 -12.29 -0.99 -3.71
N LYS A 120 -12.47 -2.33 -3.82
CA LYS A 120 -13.18 -2.94 -4.96
C LYS A 120 -14.62 -2.43 -5.07
N TRP A 121 -15.36 -2.33 -3.96
CA TRP A 121 -16.74 -1.88 -3.96
C TRP A 121 -16.87 -0.40 -4.29
N LEU A 122 -16.02 0.49 -3.78
CA LEU A 122 -16.04 1.92 -4.11
C LEU A 122 -15.60 2.18 -5.55
N PHE A 123 -14.61 1.42 -6.06
CA PHE A 123 -14.24 1.45 -7.47
C PHE A 123 -15.39 0.94 -8.36
N ASN A 124 -16.01 -0.20 -8.04
CA ASN A 124 -17.18 -0.74 -8.78
C ASN A 124 -18.45 0.11 -8.59
N ALA A 125 -18.66 0.77 -7.45
CA ALA A 125 -19.81 1.63 -7.20
C ALA A 125 -19.69 2.95 -7.98
N ARG A 126 -18.46 3.46 -8.17
CA ARG A 126 -18.23 4.66 -8.99
C ARG A 126 -18.34 4.37 -10.49
N VAL A 127 -17.93 3.18 -10.95
CA VAL A 127 -18.08 2.74 -12.34
C VAL A 127 -19.51 2.26 -12.65
N GLY A 128 -20.13 1.50 -11.75
CA GLY A 128 -21.50 1.00 -11.88
C GLY A 128 -22.56 2.10 -11.80
N LYS A 129 -22.34 3.14 -10.98
CA LYS A 129 -23.22 4.32 -10.94
C LYS A 129 -23.12 5.17 -12.21
N TRP A 130 -21.96 5.18 -12.88
CA TRP A 130 -21.83 5.82 -14.21
C TRP A 130 -22.57 5.01 -15.29
N PHE A 131 -22.52 3.67 -15.24
CA PHE A 131 -23.24 2.80 -16.17
C PHE A 131 -24.78 2.87 -15.99
N PHE A 132 -25.27 2.83 -14.74
CA PHE A 132 -26.71 2.94 -14.42
C PHE A 132 -27.30 4.35 -14.66
N ASN A 133 -26.50 5.42 -14.55
CA ASN A 133 -26.95 6.78 -14.90
C ASN A 133 -26.70 7.16 -16.36
N SER A 134 -26.05 6.29 -17.15
CA SER A 134 -25.97 6.49 -18.60
C SER A 134 -27.33 6.21 -19.26
N PRO A 135 -27.63 6.84 -20.41
CA PRO A 135 -28.86 6.55 -21.16
C PRO A 135 -29.03 5.06 -21.49
N ILE A 136 -27.92 4.34 -21.66
CA ILE A 136 -27.86 2.90 -22.01
C ILE A 136 -28.31 2.03 -20.82
N GLY A 137 -27.88 2.37 -19.60
CA GLY A 137 -28.25 1.62 -18.39
C GLY A 137 -29.72 1.75 -18.00
N LYS A 138 -30.33 2.92 -18.23
CA LYS A 138 -31.77 3.12 -17.99
C LYS A 138 -32.66 2.35 -18.96
N TRP A 139 -32.19 2.12 -20.19
CA TRP A 139 -32.90 1.32 -21.19
C TRP A 139 -33.01 -0.16 -20.78
N PHE A 140 -31.97 -0.73 -20.16
CA PHE A 140 -31.95 -2.11 -19.69
C PHE A 140 -32.89 -2.42 -18.52
N ILE A 141 -33.21 -1.42 -17.68
CA ILE A 141 -34.06 -1.61 -16.48
C ILE A 141 -35.54 -1.43 -16.84
N SER A 142 -35.84 -0.69 -17.91
CA SER A 142 -37.22 -0.43 -18.35
C SER A 142 -37.81 -1.55 -19.22
N GLY A 143 -37.04 -2.61 -19.53
CA GLY A 143 -37.48 -3.75 -20.33
C GLY A 143 -38.05 -4.88 -19.49
N ASN A 144 -39.38 -5.05 -19.54
CA ASN A 144 -40.17 -6.18 -19.05
C ASN A 144 -39.46 -7.56 -19.18
N GLY A 145 -39.44 -8.34 -18.09
CA GLY A 145 -38.98 -9.72 -18.16
C GLY A 145 -39.14 -10.48 -16.85
N LYS A 146 -40.38 -10.87 -16.55
CA LYS A 146 -40.73 -11.82 -15.47
C LYS A 146 -39.82 -13.06 -15.51
N TYR A 147 -39.16 -13.40 -14.40
CA TYR A 147 -38.65 -14.76 -14.18
C TYR A 147 -39.10 -15.26 -12.79
N LYS A 148 -39.94 -16.31 -12.83
CA LYS A 148 -40.43 -17.08 -11.70
C LYS A 148 -39.24 -17.71 -10.94
N LYS A 149 -39.22 -17.57 -9.61
CA LYS A 149 -38.47 -18.48 -8.74
C LYS A 149 -39.24 -19.80 -8.61
N LYS A 150 -38.51 -20.90 -8.71
CA LYS A 150 -38.97 -22.27 -8.41
C LYS A 150 -39.50 -22.38 -6.99
#